data_AF-A0A2S4LBS4-F1
#
_entry.id   AF-A0A2S4LBS4-F1
#
_cell.length_a   1.000
_cell.length_b   1.000
_cell.length_c   1.000
_cell.angle_alpha   90.00
_cell.angle_beta   90.00
_cell.angle_gamma   90.00
#
_symmetry.space_group_name_H-M   'P 1'
#
loop_
_entity.id
_entity.type
_entity.pdbx_description
1 polymer ?
#
loop_
_entity_poly.entity_id
_entity_poly.type
_entity_poly.pdbx_seq_one_letter_code
_entity_poly.pdbx_strand_id
1 'polypeptide(L)'
;MVVAAQDSSFPLSAGILFGIGLGGFFDGIGLHQVLQWHHMLSSWYPITSVSNLELNTLWDGVFHSATYVFVVIGLFILWRTAHRQHIYWSNKLLVGTLLVGFGLFNLVEGVVDHQLLGSVVA
;
A
#
# COMPACT_ATOMS: atom_id res chain seq x y z
N MET A 1 -17.85 40.75 -4.45
CA MET A 1 -16.68 39.83 -4.42
C MET A 1 -16.96 38.77 -3.36
N VAL A 2 -17.52 37.62 -3.76
CA VAL A 2 -17.77 36.51 -2.81
C VAL A 2 -16.46 35.74 -2.71
N VAL A 3 -15.75 35.90 -1.60
CA VAL A 3 -14.65 35.00 -1.25
C VAL A 3 -15.31 33.68 -0.87
N ALA A 4 -15.24 32.68 -1.75
CA ALA A 4 -15.65 31.33 -1.41
C ALA A 4 -14.79 30.90 -0.21
N ALA A 5 -15.44 30.62 0.93
CA ALA A 5 -14.77 29.98 2.05
C ALA A 5 -14.17 28.68 1.51
N GLN A 6 -12.85 28.57 1.54
CA GLN A 6 -12.17 27.36 1.12
C GLN A 6 -12.48 26.31 2.18
N ASP A 7 -13.39 25.38 1.87
CA ASP A 7 -13.79 24.33 2.81
C ASP A 7 -12.54 23.58 3.28
N SER A 8 -12.21 23.74 4.56
CA SER A 8 -11.09 23.12 5.25
C SER A 8 -11.33 21.62 5.38
N SER A 9 -11.34 20.85 4.30
CA SER A 9 -11.65 19.41 4.33
C SER A 9 -10.39 18.56 4.43
N PHE A 10 -10.53 17.37 5.01
CA PHE A 10 -9.44 16.40 5.10
C PHE A 10 -9.09 15.86 3.70
N PRO A 11 -7.80 15.80 3.31
CA PRO A 11 -7.40 15.32 1.98
C PRO A 11 -7.59 13.80 1.86
N LEU A 12 -8.74 13.37 1.35
CA LEU A 12 -9.11 11.94 1.25
C LEU A 12 -8.07 11.12 0.47
N SER A 13 -7.53 11.67 -0.63
CA SER A 13 -6.51 11.01 -1.45
C SER A 13 -5.24 10.71 -0.67
N ALA A 14 -4.86 11.57 0.28
CA ALA A 14 -3.70 11.35 1.14
C ALA A 14 -3.89 10.10 2.01
N GLY A 15 -5.06 9.98 2.65
CA GLY A 15 -5.36 8.84 3.51
C GLY A 15 -5.54 7.53 2.72
N ILE A 16 -6.13 7.57 1.52
CA ILE A 16 -6.27 6.38 0.65
C ILE A 16 -4.89 5.91 0.17
N LEU A 17 -4.05 6.81 -0.37
CA LEU A 17 -2.72 6.44 -0.86
C LEU A 17 -1.82 5.94 0.28
N PHE A 18 -1.91 6.58 1.45
CA PHE A 18 -1.22 6.11 2.64
C PHE A 18 -1.72 4.72 3.08
N GLY A 19 -3.03 4.49 3.04
CA GLY A 19 -3.64 3.18 3.31
C GLY A 19 -3.21 2.09 2.35
N ILE A 20 -3.14 2.38 1.04
CA ILE A 20 -2.60 1.45 0.03
C ILE A 20 -1.17 1.06 0.37
N GLY A 21 -0.33 2.07 0.66
CA GLY A 21 1.05 1.86 1.06
C GLY A 21 1.16 0.97 2.31
N LEU A 22 0.41 1.28 3.38
CA LEU A 22 0.40 0.47 4.60
C LEU A 22 -0.11 -0.95 4.39
N GLY A 23 -1.11 -1.13 3.51
CA GLY A 23 -1.58 -2.46 3.09
C GLY A 23 -0.46 -3.27 2.45
N GLY A 24 0.24 -2.68 1.48
CA GLY A 24 1.36 -3.33 0.82
C GLY A 24 2.59 -3.53 1.72
N PHE A 25 2.78 -2.71 2.74
CA PHE A 25 3.78 -2.95 3.78
C PHE A 25 3.43 -4.17 4.63
N PHE A 26 2.17 -4.26 5.07
CA PHE A 26 1.69 -5.37 5.88
C PHE A 26 1.79 -6.69 5.10
N ASP A 27 1.38 -6.68 3.84
CA ASP A 27 1.50 -7.82 2.95
C ASP A 27 2.97 -8.20 2.69
N GLY A 28 3.80 -7.25 2.22
CA GLY A 28 5.19 -7.54 1.89
C GLY A 28 6.08 -7.93 3.09
N ILE A 29 5.93 -7.29 4.25
CA ILE A 29 6.72 -7.67 5.45
C ILE A 29 6.04 -8.83 6.17
N GLY A 30 4.75 -8.69 6.47
CA GLY A 30 4.03 -9.67 7.29
C GLY A 30 3.87 -10.99 6.55
N LEU A 31 3.34 -10.97 5.33
CA LEU A 31 3.03 -12.19 4.59
C LEU A 31 4.25 -12.74 3.82
N HIS A 32 4.99 -11.91 3.07
CA HIS A 32 6.10 -12.45 2.26
C HIS A 32 7.38 -12.72 3.07
N GLN A 33 7.70 -11.89 4.06
CA GLN A 33 9.01 -11.97 4.75
C GLN A 33 8.93 -12.67 6.11
N VAL A 34 7.97 -12.28 6.95
CA VAL A 34 7.85 -12.81 8.32
C VAL A 34 7.17 -14.17 8.32
N LEU A 35 6.00 -14.27 7.69
CA LEU A 35 5.26 -15.53 7.60
C LEU A 35 5.72 -16.39 6.42
N GLN A 36 6.35 -15.78 5.42
CA GLN A 36 6.77 -16.45 4.18
C GLN A 36 5.63 -17.25 3.54
N TRP A 37 4.40 -16.74 3.63
CA TRP A 37 3.20 -17.46 3.20
C TRP A 37 3.17 -17.55 1.67
N HIS A 38 3.45 -16.46 0.99
CA HIS A 38 3.55 -16.41 -0.46
C HIS A 38 4.64 -15.41 -0.84
N HIS A 39 5.20 -15.59 -2.03
CA HIS A 39 6.14 -14.64 -2.63
C HIS A 39 5.61 -14.28 -4.01
N MET A 40 5.97 -13.08 -4.50
CA MET A 40 5.41 -12.54 -5.74
C MET A 40 5.50 -13.46 -6.95
N LEU A 41 6.56 -14.27 -7.03
CA LEU A 41 6.79 -15.17 -8.17
C LEU A 41 6.93 -16.63 -7.76
N SER A 42 6.45 -17.03 -6.57
CA SER A 42 6.65 -18.40 -6.05
C SER A 42 6.05 -19.48 -6.96
N SER A 43 5.01 -19.14 -7.72
CA SER A 43 4.38 -20.01 -8.71
C SER A 43 5.27 -20.28 -9.94
N TRP A 44 6.11 -19.32 -10.34
CA TRP A 44 7.01 -19.43 -11.49
C TRP A 44 8.42 -19.86 -11.07
N TYR A 45 8.84 -19.45 -9.88
CA TYR A 45 10.13 -19.78 -9.28
C TYR A 45 9.89 -20.44 -7.92
N PRO A 46 9.62 -21.76 -7.89
CA PRO A 46 9.39 -22.48 -6.64
C PRO A 46 10.58 -22.35 -5.69
N ILE A 47 10.31 -22.22 -4.39
CA ILE A 47 11.31 -21.97 -3.35
C ILE A 47 12.01 -23.29 -2.93
N THR A 48 12.51 -24.02 -3.92
CA THR A 48 13.19 -25.31 -3.77
C THR A 48 14.71 -25.18 -3.92
N SER A 49 15.20 -23.99 -4.25
CA SER A 49 16.62 -23.67 -4.36
C SER A 49 16.92 -22.27 -3.83
N VAL A 50 18.17 -22.05 -3.40
CA VAL A 50 18.63 -20.74 -2.92
C VAL A 50 18.50 -19.68 -4.01
N SER A 51 18.83 -20.01 -5.26
CA SER A 51 18.71 -19.08 -6.38
C SER A 51 17.27 -18.61 -6.63
N ASN A 52 16.27 -19.51 -6.50
CA ASN A 52 14.87 -19.12 -6.63
C ASN A 52 14.40 -18.29 -5.43
N LEU A 53 14.88 -18.60 -4.22
CA LEU A 53 14.59 -17.81 -3.03
C LEU A 53 15.14 -16.38 -3.16
N GLU A 54 16.38 -16.22 -3.65
CA GLU A 54 16.99 -14.91 -3.92
C GLU A 54 16.17 -14.11 -4.93
N LEU A 55 15.70 -14.75 -6.00
CA LEU A 55 14.87 -14.12 -7.03
C LEU A 55 13.52 -13.68 -6.47
N ASN A 56 12.82 -14.53 -5.71
CA ASN A 56 11.58 -14.17 -5.03
C ASN A 56 11.79 -13.00 -4.06
N THR A 57 12.84 -13.07 -3.24
CA THR A 57 13.19 -12.00 -2.28
C THR A 57 13.45 -10.67 -2.97
N LEU A 58 14.14 -10.68 -4.12
CA LEU A 58 14.36 -9.48 -4.92
C LEU A 58 13.03 -8.86 -5.36
N TRP A 59 12.11 -9.67 -5.89
CA TRP A 59 10.83 -9.19 -6.38
C TRP A 59 9.90 -8.73 -5.26
N ASP A 60 9.94 -9.37 -4.09
CA ASP A 60 9.26 -8.86 -2.89
C ASP A 60 9.82 -7.50 -2.48
N GLY A 61 11.14 -7.30 -2.57
CA GLY A 61 11.79 -6.02 -2.31
C GLY A 61 11.40 -4.93 -3.31
N VAL A 62 11.28 -5.28 -4.60
CA VAL A 62 10.79 -4.36 -5.65
C VAL A 62 9.35 -3.97 -5.39
N PHE A 63 8.50 -4.95 -5.09
CA PHE A 63 7.11 -4.74 -4.69
C PHE A 63 7.03 -3.80 -3.47
N HIS A 64 7.79 -4.09 -2.42
CA HIS A 64 7.82 -3.29 -1.20
C HIS A 64 8.33 -1.85 -1.43
N SER A 65 9.28 -1.68 -2.36
CA SER A 65 9.74 -0.35 -2.76
C SER A 65 8.63 0.45 -3.45
N ALA A 66 7.78 -0.20 -4.27
CA ALA A 66 6.63 0.45 -4.87
C ALA A 66 5.58 0.85 -3.82
N THR A 67 5.30 0.01 -2.83
CA THR A 67 4.37 0.35 -1.73
C THR A 67 4.89 1.52 -0.89
N TYR A 68 6.21 1.64 -0.72
CA TYR A 68 6.84 2.79 -0.07
C TYR A 68 6.62 4.11 -0.81
N VAL A 69 6.61 4.10 -2.14
CA VAL A 69 6.26 5.29 -2.93
C VAL A 69 4.84 5.77 -2.60
N PHE A 70 3.87 4.87 -2.47
CA PHE A 70 2.50 5.23 -2.08
C PHE A 70 2.44 5.86 -0.68
N VAL A 71 3.20 5.33 0.28
CA VAL A 71 3.35 5.92 1.62
C VAL A 71 3.89 7.35 1.52
N VAL A 72 4.99 7.54 0.81
CA VAL A 72 5.63 8.86 0.66
C VAL A 72 4.70 9.86 -0.02
N ILE A 73 4.00 9.47 -1.09
CA ILE A 73 3.05 10.34 -1.78
C ILE A 73 1.87 10.70 -0.86
N GLY A 74 1.29 9.73 -0.14
CA GLY A 74 0.19 9.97 0.79
C GLY A 74 0.59 10.95 1.89
N LEU A 75 1.76 10.74 2.52
CA LEU A 75 2.31 11.65 3.52
C LEU A 75 2.63 13.03 2.94
N PHE A 76 3.21 13.08 1.74
CA PHE A 76 3.54 14.34 1.07
C PHE A 76 2.28 15.16 0.80
N ILE A 77 1.21 14.57 0.27
CA ILE A 77 -0.07 15.26 0.03
C ILE A 77 -0.66 15.75 1.35
N LEU A 78 -0.67 14.92 2.40
CA LEU A 78 -1.17 15.30 3.72
C LEU A 78 -0.39 16.51 4.27
N TRP A 79 0.94 16.42 4.30
CA TRP A 79 1.84 17.48 4.76
C TRP A 79 1.66 18.77 3.96
N ARG A 80 1.64 18.65 2.64
CA ARG A 80 1.54 19.78 1.71
C ARG A 80 0.18 20.49 1.79
N THR A 81 -0.88 19.77 2.13
CA THR A 81 -2.23 20.33 2.36
C THR A 81 -2.30 21.01 3.72
N ALA A 82 -1.84 20.32 4.77
CA ALA A 82 -1.76 20.85 6.13
C ALA A 82 -0.92 22.13 6.25
N HIS A 83 0.13 22.25 5.43
CA HIS A 83 1.01 23.41 5.46
C HIS A 83 0.47 24.63 4.70
N ARG A 84 -0.39 24.44 3.69
CA ARG A 84 -0.91 25.55 2.86
C ARG A 84 -2.30 26.03 3.23
N GLN A 85 -3.06 25.21 3.94
CA GLN A 85 -4.43 25.49 4.30
C GLN A 85 -4.66 25.04 5.75
N HIS A 86 -5.57 25.72 6.45
CA HIS A 86 -6.13 25.16 7.67
C HIS A 86 -6.96 23.95 7.27
N ILE A 87 -6.51 22.75 7.64
CA ILE A 87 -7.26 21.51 7.42
C ILE A 87 -8.10 21.18 8.66
N TYR A 88 -9.32 20.71 8.43
CA TYR A 88 -10.09 20.07 9.49
C TYR A 88 -9.56 18.65 9.68
N TRP A 89 -8.88 18.44 10.79
CA TRP A 89 -8.42 17.11 11.20
C TRP A 89 -9.61 16.28 11.68
N SER A 90 -9.92 15.22 10.92
CA SER A 90 -10.95 14.26 11.29
C SER A 90 -10.33 12.87 11.42
N ASN A 91 -10.24 12.38 12.65
CA ASN A 91 -9.76 11.02 12.93
C ASN A 91 -10.60 9.96 12.21
N LYS A 92 -11.91 10.21 12.07
CA LYS A 92 -12.83 9.31 11.33
C LYS A 92 -12.47 9.22 9.86
N LEU A 93 -12.20 10.36 9.21
CA LEU A 93 -11.83 10.38 7.79
C LEU A 93 -10.44 9.79 7.59
N LEU A 94 -9.47 10.08 8.46
CA LEU A 94 -8.14 9.49 8.40
C LEU A 94 -8.20 7.96 8.50
N VAL A 95 -8.85 7.43 9.55
CA VAL A 95 -8.98 5.97 9.72
C VAL A 95 -9.80 5.35 8.61
N GLY A 96 -10.91 5.97 8.21
CA GLY A 96 -11.76 5.45 7.13
C GLY A 96 -11.03 5.36 5.79
N THR A 97 -10.31 6.41 5.41
CA THR A 97 -9.54 6.43 4.15
C THR A 97 -8.33 5.50 4.19
N LEU A 98 -7.67 5.37 5.35
CA LEU A 98 -6.63 4.36 5.58
C LEU A 98 -7.16 2.95 5.36
N LEU A 99 -8.29 2.60 5.99
CA LEU A 99 -8.91 1.27 5.84
C LEU A 99 -9.39 1.01 4.41
N VAL A 100 -9.93 2.02 3.73
CA VAL A 100 -10.30 1.93 2.30
C VAL A 100 -9.07 1.65 1.44
N GLY A 101 -7.98 2.40 1.64
CA GLY A 101 -6.73 2.18 0.91
C GLY A 101 -6.13 0.80 1.17
N PHE A 102 -6.11 0.39 2.43
CA PHE A 102 -5.63 -0.93 2.85
C PHE A 102 -6.46 -2.04 2.21
N GLY A 103 -7.78 -1.96 2.29
CA GLY A 103 -8.69 -2.94 1.68
C GLY A 103 -8.58 -2.96 0.15
N LEU A 104 -8.43 -1.80 -0.49
CA LEU A 104 -8.23 -1.72 -1.93
C LEU A 104 -6.92 -2.39 -2.36
N PHE A 105 -5.85 -2.18 -1.61
CA PHE A 105 -4.58 -2.86 -1.85
C PHE A 105 -4.76 -4.39 -1.79
N ASN A 106 -5.31 -4.91 -0.69
CA ASN A 106 -5.49 -6.36 -0.51
C ASN A 106 -6.45 -6.97 -1.56
N LEU A 107 -7.47 -6.22 -1.99
CA LEU A 107 -8.36 -6.68 -3.06
C LEU A 107 -7.63 -6.77 -4.40
N VAL A 108 -6.84 -5.75 -4.75
CA VAL A 108 -6.11 -5.72 -6.02
C VAL A 108 -5.00 -6.77 -6.03
N GLU A 109 -4.18 -6.81 -4.98
CA GLU A 109 -3.11 -7.79 -4.84
C GLU A 109 -3.70 -9.19 -4.86
N GLY A 110 -4.65 -9.54 -3.98
CA GLY A 110 -5.22 -10.88 -3.95
C GLY A 110 -5.89 -11.29 -5.26
N VAL A 111 -6.51 -10.36 -6.00
CA VAL A 111 -7.05 -10.66 -7.34
C VAL A 111 -5.93 -10.91 -8.35
N VAL A 112 -4.90 -10.05 -8.40
CA VAL A 112 -3.76 -10.20 -9.31
C VAL A 112 -2.99 -11.47 -9.01
N ASP A 113 -2.69 -11.73 -7.75
CA ASP A 113 -1.91 -12.87 -7.29
C ASP A 113 -2.64 -14.19 -7.54
N HIS A 114 -3.94 -14.26 -7.22
CA HIS A 114 -4.69 -15.49 -7.44
C HIS A 114 -5.13 -15.72 -8.90
N GLN A 115 -5.44 -14.67 -9.67
CA GLN A 115 -5.96 -14.82 -11.04
C GLN A 115 -4.88 -14.80 -12.11
N LEU A 116 -3.80 -14.01 -11.93
CA LEU A 116 -2.76 -13.81 -12.95
C LEU A 116 -1.47 -14.55 -12.62
N LEU A 117 -1.06 -14.56 -11.36
CA LEU A 117 0.21 -15.17 -10.95
C LEU A 117 0.03 -16.61 -10.45
N GLY A 118 -1.17 -16.99 -10.01
CA GLY A 118 -1.46 -18.33 -9.48
C GLY A 118 -0.62 -18.63 -8.24
N SER A 119 -0.37 -17.61 -7.41
CA SER A 119 0.48 -17.74 -6.22
C SER A 119 0.02 -18.91 -5.37
N VAL A 120 0.94 -19.85 -5.15
CA VAL A 120 0.74 -21.02 -4.30
C VAL A 120 1.40 -20.70 -2.97
N VAL A 121 0.74 -21.08 -1.88
CA VAL A 121 1.32 -21.05 -0.53
C VAL A 121 2.71 -21.72 -0.61
N ALA A 122 3.74 -20.97 -0.22
CA ALA A 122 5.14 -21.37 -0.24
C ALA A 122 5.42 -22.53 0.73
#